data_AF-A0A7C6XFR9-F1
#
_entry.id   AF-A0A7C6XFR9-F1
#
_cell.length_a   1.000
_cell.length_b   1.000
_cell.length_c   1.000
_cell.angle_alpha   90.00
_cell.angle_beta   90.00
_cell.angle_gamma   90.00
#
_symmetry.space_group_name_H-M   'P 1'
#
loop_
_entity.id
_entity.type
_entity.pdbx_description
1 polymer ?
#
loop_
_entity_poly.entity_id
_entity_poly.type
_entity_poly.pdbx_seq_one_letter_code
_entity_poly.pdbx_strand_id
1 'polypeptide(L)'
;MNHPFSVNSTYANNLGEYTVLEIKPPNMRIRYADGREQTVSIALQTRIWRRLQAPPPPPPTKRGRSRAASDRRGASFLGLLDSDFKDNVTGTHWRSREGLGGLVTKRLCSLTGKEYTSWAIYRRPECFIYAPHLPMRNRAEGVKLPKLLVELSPRDVRYGLYIEKSDEAMDDTWYWPCFLELLAEERWQQSLERVMDQHQLHWRVDVEQQDADGTYAPAGELTVSAFTPEAPFPTFAAFVDYLRTLPADQWCNLFLIATLSKQQALIQGIAVAETIAETLAALSPMYLELVRRR
;
A
#
# COMPACT_ATOMS: atom_id res chain seq x y z
N MET A 1 -4.45 26.44 -14.49
CA MET A 1 -4.91 25.03 -14.53
C MET A 1 -6.31 25.03 -15.10
N ASN A 2 -6.59 24.23 -16.14
CA ASN A 2 -7.90 24.22 -16.82
C ASN A 2 -8.77 23.10 -16.23
N HIS A 3 -9.86 23.45 -15.52
CA HIS A 3 -10.81 22.50 -14.92
C HIS A 3 -12.26 22.87 -15.27
N PRO A 4 -13.18 21.90 -15.35
CA PRO A 4 -14.58 22.14 -15.73
C PRO A 4 -15.46 22.67 -14.59
N PHE A 5 -14.92 22.78 -13.37
CA PHE A 5 -15.69 23.10 -12.16
C PHE A 5 -15.95 24.58 -11.96
N SER A 6 -17.17 24.90 -11.54
CA SER A 6 -17.61 26.22 -11.10
C SER A 6 -18.25 26.13 -9.71
N VAL A 7 -17.98 27.12 -8.87
CA VAL A 7 -18.60 27.21 -7.53
C VAL A 7 -20.13 27.28 -7.67
N ASN A 8 -20.84 26.63 -6.74
CA ASN A 8 -22.30 26.45 -6.72
C ASN A 8 -22.89 25.64 -7.89
N SER A 9 -22.05 25.04 -8.74
CA SER A 9 -22.51 24.13 -9.78
C SER A 9 -22.51 22.68 -9.29
N THR A 10 -23.47 21.91 -9.79
CA THR A 10 -23.65 20.48 -9.46
C THR A 10 -22.96 19.61 -10.50
N TYR A 11 -22.27 18.59 -10.03
CA TYR A 11 -21.60 17.57 -10.83
C TYR A 11 -21.89 16.20 -10.25
N ALA A 12 -21.69 15.15 -11.03
CA ALA A 12 -21.79 13.78 -10.55
C ALA A 12 -20.39 13.16 -10.44
N ASN A 13 -20.19 12.35 -9.41
CA ASN A 13 -19.16 11.32 -9.40
C ASN A 13 -19.77 9.99 -8.92
N ASN A 14 -18.95 8.96 -8.76
CA ASN A 14 -19.42 7.63 -8.37
C ASN A 14 -19.99 7.57 -6.93
N LEU A 15 -19.87 8.65 -6.13
CA LEU A 15 -20.49 8.78 -4.81
C LEU A 15 -21.84 9.50 -4.85
N GLY A 16 -22.27 9.96 -6.03
CA GLY A 16 -23.50 10.71 -6.24
C GLY A 16 -23.25 12.12 -6.73
N GLU A 17 -24.33 12.89 -6.74
CA GLU A 17 -24.30 14.31 -7.09
C GLU A 17 -23.67 15.12 -5.96
N TYR A 18 -22.83 16.07 -6.34
CA TYR A 18 -22.18 17.00 -5.42
C TYR A 18 -22.19 18.42 -5.98
N THR A 19 -22.26 19.39 -5.08
CA THR A 19 -22.13 20.82 -5.36
C THR A 19 -20.73 21.28 -4.98
N VAL A 20 -20.08 22.04 -5.85
CA VAL A 20 -18.78 22.65 -5.53
C VAL A 20 -18.99 23.86 -4.64
N LEU A 21 -18.51 23.82 -3.40
CA LEU A 21 -18.62 24.93 -2.45
C LEU A 21 -17.50 25.97 -2.64
N GLU A 22 -16.29 25.52 -2.96
CA GLU A 22 -15.11 26.38 -2.98
C GLU A 22 -14.00 25.77 -3.83
N ILE A 23 -13.28 26.60 -4.59
CA ILE A 23 -12.14 26.16 -5.40
C ILE A 23 -10.89 26.92 -4.93
N LYS A 24 -9.92 26.19 -4.37
CA LYS A 24 -8.64 26.70 -3.87
C LYS A 24 -7.51 25.79 -4.35
N PRO A 25 -6.92 26.06 -5.53
CA PRO A 25 -5.91 25.19 -6.11
C PRO A 25 -4.81 24.83 -5.10
N PRO A 26 -4.40 23.55 -5.01
CA PRO A 26 -4.73 22.44 -5.93
C PRO A 26 -6.05 21.69 -5.61
N ASN A 27 -6.81 22.12 -4.61
CA ASN A 27 -7.97 21.42 -4.07
C ASN A 27 -9.29 22.19 -4.29
N MET A 28 -10.42 21.51 -4.09
CA MET A 28 -11.73 22.12 -4.00
C MET A 28 -12.55 21.44 -2.92
N ARG A 29 -13.49 22.17 -2.33
CA ARG A 29 -14.43 21.64 -1.34
C ARG A 29 -15.76 21.38 -2.02
N ILE A 30 -16.30 20.19 -1.81
CA ILE A 30 -17.57 19.74 -2.38
C ILE A 30 -18.53 19.31 -1.27
N ARG A 31 -19.83 19.40 -1.54
CA ARG A 31 -20.90 18.91 -0.66
C ARG A 31 -21.80 17.96 -1.44
N TYR A 32 -22.03 16.77 -0.89
CA TYR A 32 -22.94 15.79 -1.46
C TYR A 32 -24.40 16.05 -1.06
N ALA A 33 -25.35 15.46 -1.78
CA ALA A 33 -26.78 15.57 -1.50
C ALA A 33 -27.17 15.09 -0.08
N ASP A 34 -26.38 14.19 0.52
CA ASP A 34 -26.53 13.71 1.90
C ASP A 34 -25.96 14.67 2.96
N GLY A 35 -25.47 15.84 2.56
CA GLY A 35 -24.89 16.86 3.44
C GLY A 35 -23.41 16.67 3.74
N ARG A 36 -22.77 15.58 3.31
CA ARG A 36 -21.35 15.32 3.55
C ARG A 36 -20.47 16.30 2.78
N GLU A 37 -19.50 16.91 3.46
CA GLU A 37 -18.49 17.76 2.84
C GLU A 37 -17.14 17.05 2.71
N GLN A 38 -16.41 17.33 1.63
CA GLN A 38 -15.08 16.78 1.41
C GLN A 38 -14.18 17.77 0.68
N THR A 39 -12.91 17.84 1.10
CA THR A 39 -11.84 18.48 0.32
C THR A 39 -11.23 17.45 -0.62
N VAL A 40 -11.22 17.76 -1.91
CA VAL A 40 -10.77 16.86 -2.98
C VAL A 40 -9.82 17.58 -3.94
N SER A 41 -8.91 16.85 -4.55
CA SER A 41 -8.02 17.40 -5.58
C SER A 41 -8.81 17.83 -6.83
N ILE A 42 -8.56 19.04 -7.33
CA ILE A 42 -9.15 19.55 -8.59
C ILE A 42 -8.75 18.63 -9.75
N ALA A 43 -7.50 18.17 -9.77
CA ALA A 43 -6.98 17.28 -10.82
C ALA A 43 -7.72 15.94 -10.83
N LEU A 44 -7.95 15.36 -9.65
CA LEU A 44 -8.67 14.10 -9.49
C LEU A 44 -10.11 14.22 -10.00
N GLN A 45 -10.84 15.24 -9.55
CA GLN A 45 -12.24 15.42 -9.96
C GLN A 45 -12.35 15.76 -11.44
N THR A 46 -11.42 16.53 -12.00
CA THR A 46 -11.42 16.87 -13.45
C THR A 46 -11.33 15.59 -14.28
N ARG A 47 -10.52 14.64 -13.84
CA ARG A 47 -10.39 13.32 -14.48
C ARG A 47 -11.66 12.48 -14.33
N ILE A 48 -12.29 12.48 -13.16
CA ILE A 48 -13.57 11.80 -12.92
C ILE A 48 -14.66 12.36 -13.84
N TRP A 49 -14.79 13.68 -13.90
CA TRP A 49 -15.76 14.36 -14.75
C TRP A 49 -15.57 14.00 -16.22
N ARG A 50 -14.35 14.05 -16.75
CA ARG A 50 -14.05 13.65 -18.14
C ARG A 50 -14.40 12.20 -18.43
N ARG A 51 -14.15 11.29 -17.48
CA ARG A 51 -14.49 9.87 -17.62
C ARG A 51 -15.99 9.64 -17.72
N LEU A 52 -16.79 10.34 -16.91
CA LEU A 52 -18.25 10.20 -16.93
C LEU A 52 -18.89 10.75 -18.21
N GLN A 53 -18.22 11.69 -18.89
CA GLN A 53 -18.63 12.19 -20.20
C GLN A 53 -18.24 11.25 -21.35
N ALA A 54 -17.38 10.25 -21.11
CA ALA A 54 -16.97 9.31 -22.14
C ALA A 54 -18.07 8.26 -22.42
N PRO A 55 -18.31 7.88 -23.68
CA PRO A 55 -19.28 6.85 -24.01
C PRO A 55 -18.95 5.54 -23.28
N PRO A 56 -19.96 4.80 -22.76
CA PRO A 56 -19.71 3.48 -22.20
C PRO A 56 -19.13 2.56 -23.29
N PRO A 57 -18.19 1.66 -22.95
CA PRO A 57 -17.69 0.68 -23.89
C PRO A 57 -18.85 -0.22 -24.34
N PRO A 58 -18.80 -0.74 -25.59
CA PRO A 58 -19.89 -1.56 -26.12
C PRO A 58 -20.16 -2.77 -25.21
N PRO A 59 -21.43 -3.16 -25.02
CA PRO A 59 -21.80 -4.26 -24.15
C PRO A 59 -21.18 -5.57 -24.64
N PRO A 60 -20.72 -6.46 -23.73
CA PRO A 60 -20.14 -7.73 -24.11
C PRO A 60 -21.19 -8.60 -24.79
N THR A 61 -20.93 -8.98 -26.05
CA THR A 61 -21.77 -9.91 -26.81
C THR A 61 -21.80 -11.27 -26.11
N LYS A 62 -22.98 -11.68 -25.66
CA LYS A 62 -23.23 -13.00 -25.07
C LYS A 62 -23.03 -14.09 -26.13
N ARG A 63 -21.87 -14.76 -26.14
CA ARG A 63 -21.69 -16.05 -26.82
C ARG A 63 -20.85 -17.00 -25.97
N GLY A 64 -21.44 -18.17 -25.70
CA GLY A 64 -20.77 -19.46 -25.48
C GLY A 64 -19.97 -19.62 -24.20
N ARG A 65 -20.47 -20.45 -23.27
CA ARG A 65 -19.63 -21.12 -22.26
C ARG A 65 -18.57 -21.97 -23.01
N SER A 66 -17.36 -21.46 -23.12
CA SER A 66 -16.17 -22.29 -23.34
C SER A 66 -15.10 -21.88 -22.34
N ARG A 67 -14.36 -22.87 -21.84
CA ARG A 67 -13.26 -22.75 -20.87
C ARG A 67 -12.08 -22.01 -21.51
N ALA A 68 -12.21 -20.70 -21.70
CA ALA A 68 -11.11 -19.80 -21.94
C ALA A 68 -10.97 -18.94 -20.68
N ALA A 69 -10.29 -19.47 -19.67
CA ALA A 69 -9.61 -18.61 -18.71
C ALA A 69 -8.73 -17.69 -19.54
N SER A 70 -9.11 -16.42 -19.63
CA SER A 70 -8.50 -15.48 -20.56
C SER A 70 -7.01 -15.41 -20.27
N ASP A 71 -6.23 -15.97 -21.18
CA ASP A 71 -4.78 -15.83 -21.21
C ASP A 71 -4.47 -14.38 -21.55
N ARG A 72 -4.54 -13.49 -20.54
CA ARG A 72 -4.12 -12.10 -20.61
C ARG A 72 -2.63 -11.95 -20.26
N ARG A 73 -1.84 -13.04 -20.34
CA ARG A 73 -0.38 -12.96 -20.35
C ARG A 73 0.01 -12.17 -21.60
N GLY A 74 0.53 -10.94 -21.43
CA GLY A 74 0.85 -10.02 -22.53
C GLY A 74 -0.09 -8.81 -22.70
N ALA A 75 -1.20 -8.71 -21.96
CA ALA A 75 -2.04 -7.51 -22.01
C ALA A 75 -1.44 -6.41 -21.10
N SER A 76 -1.10 -5.25 -21.68
CA SER A 76 -0.61 -4.08 -20.93
C SER A 76 -1.54 -3.76 -19.76
N PHE A 77 -1.01 -3.65 -18.54
CA PHE A 77 -1.80 -3.29 -17.36
C PHE A 77 -2.42 -1.90 -17.50
N LEU A 78 -3.76 -1.83 -17.47
CA LEU A 78 -4.52 -0.58 -17.57
C LEU A 78 -5.08 -0.10 -16.22
N GLY A 79 -4.82 -0.85 -15.15
CA GLY A 79 -5.39 -0.63 -13.83
C GLY A 79 -5.93 -1.91 -13.20
N LEU A 80 -6.27 -1.80 -11.92
CA LEU A 80 -6.96 -2.86 -11.19
C LEU A 80 -8.41 -2.99 -11.65
N LEU A 81 -8.93 -4.21 -11.62
CA LEU A 81 -10.33 -4.53 -11.89
C LEU A 81 -11.07 -4.81 -10.58
N ASP A 82 -12.39 -4.67 -10.58
CA ASP A 82 -13.20 -4.98 -9.40
C ASP A 82 -12.96 -6.42 -8.90
N SER A 83 -12.78 -7.35 -9.84
CA SER A 83 -12.50 -8.77 -9.60
C SER A 83 -11.11 -9.07 -9.03
N ASP A 84 -10.22 -8.09 -8.97
CA ASP A 84 -8.90 -8.22 -8.34
C ASP A 84 -8.99 -8.08 -6.80
N PHE A 85 -10.04 -7.45 -6.27
CA PHE A 85 -10.24 -7.21 -4.84
C PHE A 85 -10.94 -8.40 -4.17
N LYS A 86 -10.16 -9.38 -3.72
CA LYS A 86 -10.62 -10.60 -3.04
C LYS A 86 -9.48 -11.24 -2.25
N ASP A 87 -9.79 -12.16 -1.36
CA ASP A 87 -8.82 -12.82 -0.46
C ASP A 87 -7.98 -13.92 -1.14
N ASN A 88 -8.10 -14.11 -2.46
CA ASN A 88 -7.38 -15.13 -3.19
C ASN A 88 -6.85 -14.63 -4.54
N VAL A 89 -6.05 -15.48 -5.17
CA VAL A 89 -5.29 -15.11 -6.37
C VAL A 89 -5.92 -15.56 -7.68
N THR A 90 -7.00 -16.35 -7.63
CA THR A 90 -7.55 -17.04 -8.79
C THR A 90 -7.99 -16.04 -9.85
N GLY A 91 -7.41 -16.12 -11.06
CA GLY A 91 -7.75 -15.21 -12.16
C GLY A 91 -7.24 -13.76 -12.00
N THR A 92 -6.34 -13.50 -11.05
CA THR A 92 -5.67 -12.19 -10.92
C THR A 92 -4.40 -12.15 -11.77
N HIS A 93 -4.16 -11.02 -12.45
CA HIS A 93 -2.97 -10.80 -13.27
C HIS A 93 -2.12 -9.61 -12.82
N TRP A 94 -2.61 -8.81 -11.86
CA TRP A 94 -1.95 -7.60 -11.38
C TRP A 94 -0.58 -7.84 -10.72
N ARG A 95 -0.33 -9.03 -10.18
CA ARG A 95 0.93 -9.41 -9.51
C ARG A 95 2.05 -9.80 -10.47
N SER A 96 1.77 -9.90 -11.76
CA SER A 96 2.78 -10.27 -12.76
C SER A 96 3.80 -9.14 -13.01
N ARG A 97 4.93 -9.47 -13.66
CA ARG A 97 5.94 -8.48 -14.09
C ARG A 97 5.40 -7.45 -15.09
N GLU A 98 4.31 -7.77 -15.77
CA GLU A 98 3.60 -6.87 -16.70
C GLU A 98 2.41 -6.17 -16.02
N GLY A 99 2.09 -6.57 -14.78
CA GLY A 99 1.02 -6.03 -13.96
C GLY A 99 1.47 -4.85 -13.09
N LEU A 100 0.64 -4.54 -12.09
CA LEU A 100 0.91 -3.51 -11.09
C LEU A 100 2.26 -3.71 -10.39
N GLY A 101 2.59 -4.92 -9.93
CA GLY A 101 3.84 -5.18 -9.19
C GLY A 101 5.09 -4.82 -10.01
N GLY A 102 5.11 -5.20 -11.28
CA GLY A 102 6.21 -4.85 -12.19
C GLY A 102 6.25 -3.37 -12.57
N LEU A 103 5.10 -2.72 -12.75
CA LEU A 103 5.03 -1.29 -13.03
C LEU A 103 5.50 -0.44 -11.85
N VAL A 104 5.04 -0.75 -10.63
CA VAL A 104 5.51 -0.11 -9.39
C VAL A 104 7.03 -0.26 -9.28
N THR A 105 7.55 -1.46 -9.51
CA THR A 105 8.99 -1.74 -9.44
C THR A 105 9.79 -0.90 -10.44
N LYS A 106 9.38 -0.88 -11.72
CA LYS A 106 10.05 -0.07 -12.76
C LYS A 106 10.04 1.42 -12.40
N ARG A 107 8.91 1.93 -11.90
CA ARG A 107 8.79 3.33 -11.52
C ARG A 107 9.62 3.65 -10.28
N LEU A 108 9.62 2.78 -9.27
CA LEU A 108 10.46 2.90 -8.09
C LEU A 108 11.96 2.95 -8.46
N CYS A 109 12.42 2.08 -9.36
CA CYS A 109 13.78 2.13 -9.87
C CYS A 109 14.09 3.49 -10.53
N SER A 110 13.17 4.00 -11.35
CA SER A 110 13.31 5.30 -12.01
C SER A 110 13.34 6.48 -11.03
N LEU A 111 12.55 6.44 -9.95
CA LEU A 111 12.46 7.52 -8.97
C LEU A 111 13.67 7.58 -8.05
N THR A 112 14.25 6.42 -7.73
CA THR A 112 15.32 6.29 -6.72
C THR A 112 16.72 6.13 -7.33
N GLY A 113 16.80 5.72 -8.60
CA GLY A 113 18.06 5.34 -9.24
C GLY A 113 18.66 4.03 -8.67
N LYS A 114 17.84 3.21 -8.00
CA LYS A 114 18.26 1.95 -7.36
C LYS A 114 17.54 0.77 -7.98
N GLU A 115 18.17 -0.40 -7.94
CA GLU A 115 17.58 -1.61 -8.50
C GLU A 115 16.63 -2.27 -7.51
N TYR A 116 15.46 -2.66 -8.02
CA TYR A 116 14.44 -3.41 -7.31
C TYR A 116 13.90 -4.54 -8.20
N THR A 117 13.40 -5.59 -7.57
CA THR A 117 12.64 -6.66 -8.23
C THR A 117 11.34 -6.92 -7.48
N SER A 118 10.35 -7.46 -8.19
CA SER A 118 9.05 -7.84 -7.63
C SER A 118 8.89 -9.36 -7.58
N TRP A 119 8.27 -9.86 -6.51
CA TRP A 119 7.92 -11.26 -6.33
C TRP A 119 6.45 -11.40 -5.92
N ALA A 120 5.69 -12.17 -6.71
CA ALA A 120 4.29 -12.49 -6.40
C ALA A 120 4.22 -13.61 -5.36
N ILE A 121 3.47 -13.40 -4.28
CA ILE A 121 3.39 -14.41 -3.22
C ILE A 121 2.42 -15.51 -3.61
N TYR A 122 2.86 -16.76 -3.44
CA TYR A 122 2.07 -17.92 -3.81
C TYR A 122 0.75 -17.94 -3.02
N ARG A 123 -0.37 -18.02 -3.74
CA ARG A 123 -1.75 -18.02 -3.20
C ARG A 123 -2.20 -16.82 -2.37
N ARG A 124 -1.35 -15.80 -2.16
CA ARG A 124 -1.73 -14.56 -1.46
C ARG A 124 -1.90 -13.40 -2.44
N PRO A 125 -2.89 -12.52 -2.25
CA PRO A 125 -3.10 -11.32 -3.06
C PRO A 125 -2.04 -10.24 -2.73
N GLU A 126 -0.77 -10.61 -2.78
CA GLU A 126 0.36 -9.81 -2.35
C GLU A 126 1.53 -9.92 -3.34
N CYS A 127 2.28 -8.83 -3.42
CA CYS A 127 3.54 -8.75 -4.12
C CYS A 127 4.57 -8.02 -3.26
N PHE A 128 5.74 -8.65 -3.08
CA PHE A 128 6.87 -8.01 -2.43
C PHE A 128 7.79 -7.36 -3.46
N ILE A 129 8.36 -6.23 -3.10
CA ILE A 129 9.34 -5.47 -3.87
C ILE A 129 10.57 -5.30 -2.98
N TYR A 130 11.75 -5.66 -3.48
CA TYR A 130 12.97 -5.69 -2.69
C TYR A 130 14.23 -5.54 -3.55
N ALA A 131 15.37 -5.27 -2.90
CA ALA A 131 16.67 -5.18 -3.55
C ALA A 131 17.11 -6.54 -4.11
N PRO A 132 17.53 -6.67 -5.39
CA PRO A 132 17.75 -7.96 -6.05
C PRO A 132 18.82 -8.88 -5.43
N HIS A 133 19.75 -8.33 -4.65
CA HIS A 133 20.80 -9.11 -3.99
C HIS A 133 20.30 -9.86 -2.74
N LEU A 134 19.12 -9.51 -2.22
CA LEU A 134 18.55 -10.20 -1.08
C LEU A 134 18.08 -11.62 -1.49
N PRO A 135 18.42 -12.67 -0.70
CA PRO A 135 18.12 -14.05 -1.05
C PRO A 135 16.65 -14.39 -0.73
N MET A 136 15.71 -13.80 -1.45
CA MET A 136 14.27 -14.09 -1.30
C MET A 136 13.90 -15.42 -1.99
N ARG A 137 14.53 -16.54 -1.60
CA ARG A 137 14.43 -17.82 -2.33
C ARG A 137 13.21 -18.64 -1.95
N ASN A 138 12.75 -18.55 -0.70
CA ASN A 138 11.63 -19.31 -0.16
C ASN A 138 10.93 -18.55 0.97
N ARG A 139 9.83 -19.09 1.49
CA ARG A 139 9.06 -18.45 2.56
C ARG A 139 9.90 -18.23 3.83
N ALA A 140 10.70 -19.21 4.24
CA ALA A 140 11.49 -19.13 5.48
C ALA A 140 12.61 -18.09 5.39
N GLU A 141 13.33 -18.02 4.26
CA GLU A 141 14.33 -16.98 4.04
C GLU A 141 13.68 -15.61 3.86
N GLY A 142 12.54 -15.56 3.17
CA GLY A 142 11.83 -14.30 2.94
C GLY A 142 11.35 -13.66 4.22
N VAL A 143 10.78 -14.44 5.14
CA VAL A 143 10.36 -14.00 6.49
C VAL A 143 11.40 -13.10 7.15
N LYS A 144 12.68 -13.51 7.16
CA LYS A 144 13.78 -12.80 7.85
C LYS A 144 14.12 -11.42 7.29
N LEU A 145 13.67 -11.12 6.06
CA LEU A 145 14.07 -9.96 5.27
C LEU A 145 13.05 -8.82 5.34
N PRO A 146 13.49 -7.55 5.31
CA PRO A 146 12.61 -6.41 5.12
C PRO A 146 12.13 -6.35 3.67
N LYS A 147 10.89 -5.92 3.47
CA LYS A 147 10.21 -5.96 2.18
C LYS A 147 9.43 -4.68 1.97
N LEU A 148 9.45 -4.13 0.77
CA LEU A 148 8.37 -3.25 0.35
C LEU A 148 7.22 -4.12 -0.16
N LEU A 149 5.97 -3.69 0.00
CA LEU A 149 4.82 -4.51 -0.33
C LEU A 149 3.75 -3.77 -1.11
N VAL A 150 2.98 -4.53 -1.87
CA VAL A 150 1.65 -4.19 -2.38
C VAL A 150 0.74 -5.37 -2.11
N GLU A 151 -0.32 -5.13 -1.36
CA GLU A 151 -1.33 -6.11 -0.95
C GLU A 151 -2.70 -5.62 -1.39
N LEU A 152 -3.54 -6.53 -1.90
CA LEU A 152 -4.94 -6.28 -2.16
C LEU A 152 -5.80 -7.07 -1.17
N SER A 153 -6.81 -6.41 -0.62
CA SER A 153 -7.90 -7.04 0.11
C SER A 153 -9.21 -6.88 -0.68
N PRO A 154 -10.35 -7.40 -0.21
CA PRO A 154 -11.65 -7.10 -0.78
C PRO A 154 -12.02 -5.60 -0.70
N ARG A 155 -11.37 -4.83 0.18
CA ARG A 155 -11.74 -3.45 0.54
C ARG A 155 -10.74 -2.41 0.06
N ASP A 156 -9.47 -2.77 -0.09
CA ASP A 156 -8.39 -1.80 -0.26
C ASP A 156 -7.15 -2.39 -0.93
N VAL A 157 -6.25 -1.47 -1.29
CA VAL A 157 -4.84 -1.72 -1.60
C VAL A 157 -4.03 -1.19 -0.43
N ARG A 158 -3.20 -2.04 0.18
CA ARG A 158 -2.21 -1.66 1.19
C ARG A 158 -0.82 -1.72 0.59
N TYR A 159 0.03 -0.74 0.89
CA TYR A 159 1.38 -0.69 0.35
C TYR A 159 2.31 0.11 1.26
N GLY A 160 3.58 -0.29 1.32
CA GLY A 160 4.55 0.30 2.24
C GLY A 160 5.69 -0.63 2.58
N LEU A 161 6.25 -0.49 3.78
CA LEU A 161 7.30 -1.34 4.33
C LEU A 161 6.70 -2.43 5.22
N TYR A 162 7.29 -3.62 5.19
CA TYR A 162 6.96 -4.75 6.04
C TYR A 162 8.19 -5.50 6.51
N ILE A 163 8.18 -5.87 7.79
CA ILE A 163 9.21 -6.65 8.46
C ILE A 163 8.58 -7.48 9.57
N GLU A 164 9.20 -8.62 9.86
CA GLU A 164 8.68 -9.61 10.80
C GLU A 164 9.63 -9.74 11.99
N LYS A 165 9.08 -9.96 13.18
CA LYS A 165 9.79 -10.44 14.37
C LYS A 165 9.42 -11.91 14.58
N SER A 166 10.42 -12.77 14.80
CA SER A 166 10.17 -14.16 15.18
C SER A 166 9.74 -14.27 16.65
N ASP A 167 8.97 -15.30 16.94
CA ASP A 167 8.76 -15.91 18.26
C ASP A 167 9.91 -16.84 18.71
N GLU A 168 10.94 -17.00 17.86
CA GLU A 168 12.16 -17.74 18.13
C GLU A 168 13.37 -16.80 18.28
N ALA A 169 14.50 -17.34 18.72
CA ALA A 169 15.75 -16.60 18.76
C ALA A 169 16.18 -16.16 17.35
N MET A 170 16.28 -14.84 17.16
CA MET A 170 16.66 -14.24 15.88
C MET A 170 18.18 -14.20 15.74
N ASP A 171 18.70 -14.99 14.81
CA ASP A 171 20.11 -15.03 14.44
C ASP A 171 20.56 -13.77 13.68
N ASP A 172 21.83 -13.77 13.25
CA ASP A 172 22.42 -12.72 12.45
C ASP A 172 21.95 -12.70 10.98
N THR A 173 20.96 -13.50 10.60
CA THR A 173 20.31 -13.38 9.28
C THR A 173 18.98 -12.64 9.36
N TRP A 174 18.49 -12.39 10.57
CA TRP A 174 17.25 -11.67 10.83
C TRP A 174 17.49 -10.15 10.90
N TYR A 175 16.64 -9.38 10.22
CA TYR A 175 16.82 -7.92 10.11
C TYR A 175 16.16 -7.12 11.26
N TRP A 176 15.20 -7.71 11.97
CA TRP A 176 14.48 -7.06 13.07
C TRP A 176 15.38 -6.36 14.10
N PRO A 177 16.45 -6.98 14.66
CA PRO A 177 17.30 -6.28 15.63
C PRO A 177 17.96 -5.02 15.05
N CYS A 178 18.56 -5.13 13.86
CA CYS A 178 19.17 -4.00 13.16
C CYS A 178 18.13 -2.93 12.78
N PHE A 179 16.90 -3.34 12.49
CA PHE A 179 15.81 -2.41 12.20
C PHE A 179 15.41 -1.59 13.44
N LEU A 180 15.35 -2.20 14.63
CA LEU A 180 15.09 -1.46 15.87
C LEU A 180 16.21 -0.48 16.22
N GLU A 181 17.47 -0.82 15.94
CA GLU A 181 18.59 0.10 16.07
C GLU A 181 18.44 1.29 15.11
N LEU A 182 18.08 1.02 13.85
CA LEU A 182 17.85 2.05 12.84
C LEU A 182 16.70 2.99 13.23
N LEU A 183 15.58 2.45 13.72
CA LEU A 183 14.44 3.23 14.20
C LEU A 183 14.74 4.07 15.45
N ALA A 184 15.73 3.66 16.25
CA ALA A 184 16.14 4.41 17.44
C ALA A 184 16.95 5.68 17.10
N GLU A 185 17.45 5.81 15.87
CA GLU A 185 18.20 7.00 15.45
C GLU A 185 17.25 8.17 15.17
N GLU A 186 17.51 9.30 15.82
CA GLU A 186 16.69 10.51 15.71
C GLU A 186 16.48 10.96 14.25
N ARG A 187 17.51 10.83 13.40
CA ARG A 187 17.40 11.17 11.97
C ARG A 187 16.33 10.37 11.25
N TRP A 188 16.15 9.10 11.60
CA TRP A 188 15.19 8.22 10.96
C TRP A 188 13.80 8.39 11.54
N GLN A 189 13.69 8.66 12.84
CA GLN A 189 12.41 9.05 13.48
C GLN A 189 11.83 10.28 12.78
N GLN A 190 12.59 11.39 12.74
CA GLN A 190 12.15 12.63 12.08
C GLN A 190 11.85 12.44 10.59
N SER A 191 12.64 11.62 9.89
CA SER A 191 12.40 11.33 8.48
C SER A 191 11.12 10.53 8.27
N LEU A 192 10.88 9.49 9.08
CA LEU A 192 9.70 8.63 8.95
C LEU A 192 8.43 9.35 9.39
N GLU A 193 8.46 10.18 10.43
CA GLU A 193 7.31 11.02 10.81
C GLU A 193 6.89 11.96 9.67
N ARG A 194 7.87 12.58 9.00
CA ARG A 194 7.59 13.41 7.82
C ARG A 194 6.98 12.61 6.68
N VAL A 195 7.53 11.42 6.41
CA VAL A 195 7.02 10.54 5.34
C VAL A 195 5.62 10.02 5.70
N MET A 196 5.36 9.73 6.98
CA MET A 196 4.04 9.36 7.48
C MET A 196 3.01 10.45 7.22
N ASP A 197 3.32 11.70 7.57
CA ASP A 197 2.43 12.83 7.31
C ASP A 197 2.20 13.05 5.80
N GLN A 198 3.28 13.11 5.01
CA GLN A 198 3.22 13.39 3.57
C GLN A 198 2.47 12.31 2.77
N HIS A 199 2.64 11.03 3.13
CA HIS A 199 2.08 9.90 2.40
C HIS A 199 0.92 9.23 3.13
N GLN A 200 0.46 9.80 4.26
CA GLN A 200 -0.61 9.26 5.09
C GLN A 200 -0.33 7.81 5.52
N LEU A 201 0.93 7.52 5.88
CA LEU A 201 1.31 6.21 6.40
C LEU A 201 0.96 6.11 7.88
N HIS A 202 0.67 4.89 8.30
CA HIS A 202 0.54 4.53 9.71
C HIS A 202 1.30 3.22 9.96
N TRP A 203 1.74 3.04 11.19
CA TRP A 203 2.22 1.74 11.64
C TRP A 203 1.03 0.82 11.93
N ARG A 204 1.14 -0.43 11.51
CA ARG A 204 0.28 -1.53 11.97
C ARG A 204 1.16 -2.60 12.59
N VAL A 205 0.85 -2.96 13.82
CA VAL A 205 1.50 -4.03 14.58
C VAL A 205 0.48 -5.15 14.71
N ASP A 206 0.71 -6.27 14.03
CA ASP A 206 -0.10 -7.47 14.22
C ASP A 206 0.73 -8.49 14.98
N VAL A 207 0.30 -8.82 16.19
CA VAL A 207 0.92 -9.81 17.04
C VAL A 207 0.17 -11.13 16.90
N GLU A 208 0.90 -12.19 16.66
CA GLU A 208 0.38 -13.55 16.57
C GLU A 208 1.05 -14.42 17.63
N GLN A 209 0.28 -15.37 18.17
CA GLN A 209 0.77 -16.36 19.10
C GLN A 209 0.53 -17.75 18.54
N GLN A 210 1.51 -18.63 18.72
CA GLN A 210 1.37 -20.02 18.34
C GLN A 210 0.56 -20.77 19.39
N ASP A 211 -0.53 -21.40 18.94
CA ASP A 211 -1.33 -22.32 19.74
C ASP A 211 -0.58 -23.66 19.95
N ALA A 212 -1.07 -24.47 20.88
CA ALA A 212 -0.48 -25.79 21.20
C ALA A 212 -0.36 -26.73 19.98
N ASP A 213 -1.21 -26.55 18.96
CA ASP A 213 -1.21 -27.33 17.72
C ASP A 213 -0.25 -26.78 16.65
N GLY A 214 0.53 -25.74 16.98
CA GLY A 214 1.50 -25.12 16.08
C GLY A 214 0.91 -24.10 15.10
N THR A 215 -0.39 -23.80 15.21
CA THR A 215 -1.07 -22.78 14.40
C THR A 215 -0.95 -21.40 15.02
N TYR A 216 -0.74 -20.37 14.20
CA TYR A 216 -0.74 -19.00 14.68
C TYR A 216 -2.15 -18.42 14.72
N ALA A 217 -2.50 -17.82 15.86
CA ALA A 217 -3.74 -17.09 16.08
C ALA A 217 -3.43 -15.61 16.37
N PRO A 218 -4.32 -14.67 15.96
CA PRO A 218 -4.18 -13.27 16.32
C PRO A 218 -4.20 -13.07 17.85
N ALA A 219 -3.17 -12.40 18.37
CA ALA A 219 -3.01 -12.11 19.80
C ALA A 219 -3.12 -10.60 20.12
N GLY A 220 -2.97 -9.73 19.11
CA GLY A 220 -3.18 -8.30 19.26
C GLY A 220 -3.00 -7.56 17.94
N GLU A 221 -3.68 -6.42 17.80
CA GLU A 221 -3.50 -5.49 16.68
C GLU A 221 -3.42 -4.07 17.24
N LEU A 222 -2.45 -3.29 16.76
CA LEU A 222 -2.28 -1.88 17.13
C LEU A 222 -1.98 -1.05 15.89
N THR A 223 -2.67 0.08 15.77
CA THR A 223 -2.42 1.09 14.73
C THR A 223 -1.85 2.36 15.36
N VAL A 224 -0.77 2.89 14.77
CA VAL A 224 -0.13 4.15 15.20
C VAL A 224 -0.04 5.09 14.01
N SER A 225 -0.90 6.10 13.99
CA SER A 225 -0.97 7.07 12.89
C SER A 225 -0.16 8.35 13.14
N ALA A 226 0.21 8.63 14.39
CA ALA A 226 0.98 9.81 14.78
C ALA A 226 1.66 9.60 16.15
N PHE A 227 2.65 10.44 16.46
CA PHE A 227 3.32 10.50 17.75
C PHE A 227 3.05 11.85 18.41
N THR A 228 1.92 11.93 19.13
CA THR A 228 1.49 13.13 19.86
C THR A 228 1.14 12.75 21.29
N PRO A 229 1.10 13.69 22.25
CA PRO A 229 0.78 13.38 23.64
C PRO A 229 -0.52 12.59 23.85
N GLU A 230 -1.48 12.71 22.93
CA GLU A 230 -2.78 12.03 22.95
C GLU A 230 -2.81 10.69 22.19
N ALA A 231 -1.76 10.40 21.42
CA ALA A 231 -1.63 9.15 20.67
C ALA A 231 -1.27 7.98 21.59
N PRO A 232 -1.45 6.71 21.14
CA PRO A 232 -1.04 5.53 21.91
C PRO A 232 0.43 5.57 22.34
N PHE A 233 1.28 6.20 21.53
CA PHE A 233 2.67 6.49 21.86
C PHE A 233 2.91 8.00 21.76
N PRO A 234 3.31 8.66 22.86
CA PRO A 234 3.50 10.11 22.87
C PRO A 234 4.69 10.56 22.03
N THR A 235 5.65 9.67 21.76
CA THR A 235 6.84 9.92 20.97
C THR A 235 7.19 8.70 20.12
N PHE A 236 7.95 8.91 19.04
CA PHE A 236 8.48 7.81 18.24
C PHE A 236 9.38 6.89 19.08
N ALA A 237 10.22 7.47 19.95
CA ALA A 237 11.08 6.70 20.86
C ALA A 237 10.26 5.74 21.75
N ALA A 238 9.13 6.20 22.31
CA ALA A 238 8.25 5.34 23.11
C ALA A 238 7.68 4.16 22.30
N PHE A 239 7.40 4.37 21.02
CA PHE A 239 6.97 3.28 20.13
C PHE A 239 8.11 2.28 19.85
N VAL A 240 9.34 2.75 19.65
CA VAL A 240 10.50 1.86 19.48
C VAL A 240 10.76 1.05 20.74
N ASP A 241 10.62 1.66 21.92
CA ASP A 241 10.74 0.96 23.19
C ASP A 241 9.64 -0.08 23.37
N TYR A 242 8.39 0.22 22.98
CA TYR A 242 7.33 -0.78 22.92
C TYR A 242 7.69 -1.98 22.04
N LEU A 243 8.19 -1.75 20.82
CA LEU A 243 8.61 -2.83 19.92
C LEU A 243 9.74 -3.70 20.50
N ARG A 244 10.63 -3.12 21.32
CA ARG A 244 11.68 -3.86 22.04
C ARG A 244 11.14 -4.70 23.19
N THR A 245 10.02 -4.28 23.80
CA THR A 245 9.37 -5.00 24.90
C THR A 245 8.40 -6.09 24.45
N LEU A 246 8.19 -6.27 23.15
CA LEU A 246 7.36 -7.35 22.64
C LEU A 246 7.88 -8.71 23.15
N PRO A 247 6.99 -9.58 23.68
CA PRO A 247 7.38 -10.88 24.20
C PRO A 247 8.21 -11.70 23.21
N ALA A 248 9.22 -12.40 23.73
CA ALA A 248 10.14 -13.18 22.92
C ALA A 248 9.42 -14.30 22.15
N ASP A 249 8.38 -14.87 22.76
CA ASP A 249 7.53 -15.97 22.28
C ASP A 249 6.34 -15.52 21.42
N GLN A 250 6.31 -14.24 21.00
CA GLN A 250 5.27 -13.72 20.12
C GLN A 250 5.83 -13.35 18.75
N TRP A 251 5.14 -13.78 17.71
CA TRP A 251 5.40 -13.33 16.36
C TRP A 251 4.82 -11.93 16.16
N CYS A 252 5.54 -11.06 15.46
CA CYS A 252 5.01 -9.74 15.12
C CYS A 252 5.21 -9.43 13.65
N ASN A 253 4.12 -9.16 12.95
CA ASN A 253 4.10 -8.60 11.61
C ASN A 253 4.00 -7.07 11.73
N LEU A 254 5.07 -6.36 11.40
CA LEU A 254 5.12 -4.91 11.50
C LEU A 254 5.07 -4.27 10.11
N PHE A 255 4.13 -3.34 9.96
CA PHE A 255 3.88 -2.63 8.71
C PHE A 255 4.02 -1.13 8.94
N LEU A 256 4.60 -0.42 7.98
CA LEU A 256 4.44 1.02 7.82
C LEU A 256 3.82 1.25 6.45
N ILE A 257 2.50 1.48 6.42
CA ILE A 257 1.70 1.36 5.19
C ILE A 257 0.75 2.52 4.99
N ALA A 258 0.47 2.78 3.71
CA ALA A 258 -0.65 3.59 3.26
C ALA A 258 -1.74 2.66 2.76
N THR A 259 -2.97 3.14 2.82
CA THR A 259 -4.15 2.42 2.36
C THR A 259 -4.86 3.25 1.30
N LEU A 260 -5.16 2.62 0.16
CA LEU A 260 -6.01 3.17 -0.88
C LEU A 260 -7.27 2.32 -0.96
N SER A 261 -8.45 2.92 -0.77
CA SER A 261 -9.70 2.14 -0.88
C SER A 261 -9.87 1.54 -2.27
N LYS A 262 -10.59 0.43 -2.36
CA LYS A 262 -10.94 -0.23 -3.63
C LYS A 262 -11.45 0.76 -4.67
N GLN A 263 -12.37 1.65 -4.25
CA GLN A 263 -12.92 2.66 -5.15
C GLN A 263 -11.86 3.63 -5.67
N GLN A 264 -10.99 4.14 -4.78
CA GLN A 264 -9.92 5.05 -5.19
C GLN A 264 -8.94 4.35 -6.15
N ALA A 265 -8.56 3.11 -5.87
CA ALA A 265 -7.67 2.31 -6.71
C ALA A 265 -8.26 2.07 -8.12
N LEU A 266 -9.54 1.72 -8.21
CA LEU A 266 -10.27 1.57 -9.48
C LEU A 266 -10.38 2.90 -10.24
N ILE A 267 -10.50 4.03 -9.54
CA ILE A 267 -10.53 5.36 -10.17
C ILE A 267 -9.15 5.74 -10.74
N GLN A 268 -8.06 5.42 -10.02
CA GLN A 268 -6.71 5.75 -10.46
C GLN A 268 -6.31 4.97 -11.73
N GLY A 269 -6.83 3.75 -11.91
CA GLY A 269 -6.49 2.91 -13.05
C GLY A 269 -4.99 2.63 -13.06
N ILE A 270 -4.32 2.81 -14.20
CA ILE A 270 -2.86 2.65 -14.31
C ILE A 270 -2.07 3.57 -13.36
N ALA A 271 -2.61 4.73 -13.00
CA ALA A 271 -1.94 5.71 -12.13
C ALA A 271 -1.76 5.20 -10.69
N VAL A 272 -2.43 4.11 -10.30
CA VAL A 272 -2.20 3.47 -8.99
C VAL A 272 -0.75 3.00 -8.84
N ALA A 273 -0.10 2.63 -9.94
CA ALA A 273 1.32 2.27 -9.92
C ALA A 273 2.21 3.45 -9.55
N GLU A 274 1.87 4.67 -10.00
CA GLU A 274 2.61 5.89 -9.68
C GLU A 274 2.47 6.25 -8.20
N THR A 275 1.24 6.32 -7.70
CA THR A 275 0.94 6.64 -6.29
C THR A 275 1.69 5.72 -5.33
N ILE A 276 1.69 4.41 -5.62
CA ILE A 276 2.41 3.43 -4.82
C ILE A 276 3.91 3.66 -4.94
N ALA A 277 4.45 3.80 -6.16
CA ALA A 277 5.89 3.96 -6.37
C ALA A 277 6.45 5.23 -5.72
N GLU A 278 5.72 6.35 -5.73
CA GLU A 278 6.11 7.59 -5.04
C GLU A 278 6.21 7.37 -3.52
N THR A 279 5.25 6.67 -2.93
CA THR A 279 5.25 6.36 -1.50
C THR A 279 6.39 5.40 -1.13
N LEU A 280 6.60 4.35 -1.94
CA LEU A 280 7.72 3.43 -1.75
C LEU A 280 9.08 4.13 -1.96
N ALA A 281 9.16 5.12 -2.86
CA ALA A 281 10.35 5.92 -3.06
C ALA A 281 10.66 6.81 -1.84
N ALA A 282 9.65 7.30 -1.13
CA ALA A 282 9.83 8.05 0.12
C ALA A 282 10.34 7.15 1.27
N LEU A 283 9.97 5.87 1.27
CA LEU A 283 10.47 4.87 2.23
C LEU A 283 11.84 4.26 1.84
N SER A 284 12.22 4.38 0.57
CA SER A 284 13.44 3.79 0.00
C SER A 284 14.73 4.15 0.76
N PRO A 285 14.98 5.41 1.19
CA PRO A 285 16.22 5.75 1.89
C PRO A 285 16.46 4.92 3.16
N MET A 286 15.42 4.77 4.01
CA MET A 286 15.51 3.98 5.24
C MET A 286 15.64 2.49 4.93
N TYR A 287 14.85 2.01 3.95
CA TYR A 287 14.91 0.61 3.51
C TYR A 287 16.31 0.23 3.00
N LEU A 288 16.94 1.08 2.19
CA LEU A 288 18.28 0.82 1.66
C LEU A 288 19.36 0.94 2.72
N GLU A 289 19.22 1.85 3.68
CA GLU A 289 20.14 1.92 4.82
C GLU A 289 20.05 0.66 5.68
N LEU A 290 18.83 0.14 5.93
CA LEU A 290 18.63 -1.13 6.64
C LEU A 290 19.32 -2.29 5.89
N VAL A 291 19.09 -2.38 4.58
CA VAL A 291 19.68 -3.42 3.74
C VAL A 291 21.21 -3.30 3.68
N ARG A 292 21.78 -2.09 3.71
CA ARG A 292 23.23 -1.84 3.66
C ARG A 292 23.97 -2.21 4.95
N ARG A 293 23.29 -2.20 6.10
CA ARG A 293 23.88 -2.51 7.42
C ARG A 293 24.15 -4.00 7.63
N ARG A 294 23.71 -4.83 6.69
CA ARG A 294 23.86 -6.28 6.63
C ARG A 294 24.61 -6.67 5.37
#